data_AF-A0A2T0B1P9-F1
#
_entry.id   AF-A0A2T0B1P9-F1
#
_cell.length_a   1.000
_cell.length_b   1.000
_cell.length_c   1.000
_cell.angle_alpha   90.00
_cell.angle_beta   90.00
_cell.angle_gamma   90.00
#
_symmetry.space_group_name_H-M   'P 1'
#
loop_
_entity.id
_entity.type
_entity.pdbx_description
1 polymer ?
#
loop_
_entity_poly.entity_id
_entity_poly.type
_entity_poly.pdbx_seq_one_letter_code
_entity_poly.pdbx_strand_id
1 'polypeptide(L)'
;MSTPLEVLKFNLQEREYPYFEDKELELLLETNYNDIKKASYNGCLLKAAADDKLEVAGVKLESNRQYWLTLAETFNEKPSYNYITSMERVDGY
;
A
#
# COMPACT_ATOMS: atom_id res chain seq x y z
N MET A 1 1.11 -11.37 -21.29
CA MET A 1 1.72 -10.54 -20.24
C MET A 1 0.60 -9.80 -19.54
N SER A 2 0.64 -9.69 -18.22
CA SER A 2 -0.36 -8.91 -17.49
C SER A 2 -0.09 -7.41 -17.69
N THR A 3 -1.16 -6.64 -17.89
CA THR A 3 -1.11 -5.18 -18.02
C THR A 3 -0.85 -4.52 -16.65
N PRO A 4 -0.32 -3.29 -16.61
CA PRO A 4 -0.16 -2.54 -15.36
C PRO A 4 -1.46 -2.42 -14.56
N LEU A 5 -2.59 -2.25 -15.26
CA LEU A 5 -3.92 -2.19 -14.66
C LEU A 5 -4.32 -3.52 -14.00
N GLU A 6 -4.07 -4.65 -14.64
CA GLU A 6 -4.35 -5.98 -14.06
C GLU A 6 -3.49 -6.24 -12.81
N VAL A 7 -2.21 -5.83 -12.83
CA VAL A 7 -1.34 -5.95 -11.66
C VAL A 7 -1.82 -5.04 -10.53
N LEU A 8 -2.23 -3.81 -10.83
CA LEU A 8 -2.76 -2.89 -9.83
C LEU A 8 -4.06 -3.43 -9.21
N LYS A 9 -4.98 -3.94 -10.02
CA LYS A 9 -6.21 -4.61 -9.55
C LYS A 9 -5.92 -5.78 -8.62
N PHE A 10 -4.90 -6.58 -8.97
CA PHE A 10 -4.47 -7.70 -8.13
C PHE A 10 -3.89 -7.22 -6.80
N ASN A 11 -2.97 -6.25 -6.83
CA ASN A 11 -2.35 -5.69 -5.62
C ASN A 11 -3.37 -5.05 -4.68
N LEU A 12 -4.39 -4.39 -5.23
CA LEU A 12 -5.49 -3.81 -4.47
C LEU A 12 -6.60 -4.80 -4.13
N GLN A 13 -6.50 -6.05 -4.58
CA GLN A 13 -7.48 -7.10 -4.32
C GLN A 13 -8.90 -6.73 -4.78
N GLU A 14 -9.05 -6.06 -5.92
CA GLU A 14 -10.35 -5.59 -6.45
C GLU A 14 -11.35 -6.73 -6.72
N ARG A 15 -10.89 -7.99 -6.76
CA ARG A 15 -11.77 -9.16 -6.85
C ARG A 15 -12.50 -9.46 -5.54
N GLU A 16 -11.81 -9.32 -4.41
CA GLU A 16 -12.33 -9.67 -3.07
C GLU A 16 -12.91 -8.45 -2.35
N TYR A 17 -12.29 -7.28 -2.58
CA TYR A 17 -12.71 -6.00 -2.03
C TYR A 17 -12.86 -4.96 -3.15
N PRO A 18 -13.92 -5.06 -3.98
CA PRO A 18 -14.17 -4.10 -5.05
C PRO A 18 -14.36 -2.70 -4.46
N TYR A 19 -13.61 -1.74 -4.97
CA TYR A 19 -13.69 -0.35 -4.51
C TYR A 19 -13.50 0.64 -5.65
N PHE A 20 -12.57 0.37 -6.57
CA PHE A 20 -12.27 1.27 -7.68
C PHE A 20 -12.85 0.75 -8.98
N GLU A 21 -13.32 1.69 -9.82
CA GLU A 21 -13.56 1.42 -11.23
C GLU A 21 -12.25 1.41 -12.03
N ASP A 22 -12.26 0.76 -13.19
CA ASP A 22 -11.10 0.68 -14.09
C ASP A 22 -10.51 2.06 -14.41
N LYS A 23 -11.36 3.06 -14.66
CA LYS A 23 -10.93 4.43 -14.96
C LYS A 23 -10.23 5.09 -13.77
N GLU A 24 -10.67 4.80 -12.56
CA GLU A 24 -10.04 5.33 -11.34
C GLU A 24 -8.67 4.71 -11.11
N LEU A 25 -8.53 3.42 -11.42
CA LEU A 25 -7.24 2.73 -11.36
C LEU A 25 -6.27 3.21 -12.46
N GLU A 26 -6.77 3.48 -13.67
CA GLU A 26 -5.98 4.09 -14.74
C GLU A 26 -5.49 5.48 -14.34
N LEU A 27 -6.37 6.32 -13.76
CA LEU A 27 -5.98 7.63 -13.23
C LEU A 27 -4.99 7.50 -12.06
N LEU A 28 -5.17 6.51 -11.18
CA LEU A 28 -4.26 6.24 -10.08
C LEU A 28 -2.87 5.84 -10.59
N LEU A 29 -2.77 5.08 -11.68
CA LEU A 29 -1.49 4.82 -12.35
C LEU A 29 -0.89 6.09 -12.94
N GLU A 30 -1.67 6.86 -13.70
CA GLU A 30 -1.19 8.07 -14.37
C GLU A 30 -0.64 9.09 -13.37
N THR A 31 -1.38 9.37 -12.31
CA THR A 31 -0.99 10.29 -11.23
C THR A 31 0.24 9.82 -10.44
N ASN A 32 0.56 8.52 -10.52
CA ASN A 32 1.75 7.91 -9.93
C ASN A 32 2.85 7.61 -10.95
N TYR A 33 2.85 8.29 -12.11
CA TYR A 33 3.85 8.14 -13.16
C TYR A 33 3.96 6.70 -13.69
N ASN A 34 2.85 5.98 -13.71
CA ASN A 34 2.76 4.55 -14.04
C ASN A 34 3.62 3.63 -13.15
N ASP A 35 4.04 4.11 -11.98
CA ASP A 35 4.71 3.30 -10.97
C ASP A 35 3.67 2.46 -10.22
N ILE A 36 3.60 1.18 -10.57
CA ILE A 36 2.63 0.22 -10.01
C ILE A 36 2.79 0.12 -8.49
N LYS A 37 4.01 0.20 -7.94
CA LYS A 37 4.22 0.07 -6.48
C LYS A 37 3.66 1.29 -5.77
N LYS A 38 3.95 2.50 -6.26
CA LYS A 38 3.40 3.75 -5.69
C LYS A 38 1.89 3.83 -5.84
N ALA A 39 1.34 3.43 -6.98
CA ALA A 39 -0.10 3.35 -7.19
C ALA A 39 -0.74 2.35 -6.22
N SER A 40 -0.12 1.19 -5.99
CA SER A 40 -0.61 0.17 -5.05
C SER A 40 -0.59 0.69 -3.60
N TYR A 41 0.49 1.37 -3.20
CA TYR A 41 0.59 2.04 -1.91
C TYR A 41 -0.55 3.05 -1.70
N ASN A 42 -0.72 3.97 -2.65
CA ASN A 42 -1.74 5.01 -2.57
C ASN A 42 -3.17 4.44 -2.61
N GLY A 43 -3.43 3.42 -3.43
CA GLY A 43 -4.72 2.74 -3.47
C GLY A 43 -5.07 2.07 -2.14
N CYS A 44 -4.09 1.45 -1.47
CA CYS A 44 -4.30 0.88 -0.13
C CYS A 44 -4.65 1.96 0.91
N LEU A 45 -4.00 3.13 0.86
CA LEU A 45 -4.33 4.24 1.76
C LEU A 45 -5.76 4.75 1.56
N LEU A 46 -6.21 4.85 0.30
CA LEU A 46 -7.57 5.28 -0.03
C LEU A 46 -8.61 4.28 0.52
N LYS A 47 -8.38 2.97 0.34
CA LYS A 47 -9.24 1.93 0.93
C LYS A 47 -9.28 2.00 2.45
N ALA A 48 -8.12 2.20 3.09
CA ALA A 48 -8.04 2.37 4.55
C ALA A 48 -8.88 3.56 5.03
N ALA A 49 -8.82 4.68 4.30
CA ALA A 49 -9.55 5.90 4.64
C ALA A 49 -11.06 5.80 4.38
N ALA A 50 -11.49 4.98 3.42
CA ALA A 50 -12.90 4.72 3.15
C ALA A 50 -13.53 3.80 4.21
N ASP A 51 -12.79 2.77 4.62
CA ASP A 51 -13.24 1.78 5.59
C ASP A 51 -13.41 2.37 7.00
N ASP A 52 -12.57 3.34 7.39
CA ASP A 52 -12.67 4.05 8.68
C ASP A 52 -13.94 4.90 8.83
N LYS A 53 -14.65 5.18 7.72
CA LYS A 53 -15.84 6.05 7.69
C LYS A 53 -17.16 5.29 7.77
N LEU A 54 -17.15 3.96 7.82
CA LEU A 54 -18.37 3.14 7.91
C LEU A 54 -18.86 3.05 9.37
N GLU A 55 -19.37 4.15 9.90
CA GLU A 55 -20.10 4.18 11.17
C GLU A 55 -21.61 4.22 10.87
N VAL A 56 -22.29 3.08 10.99
CA VAL A 56 -23.75 2.99 10.77
C VAL A 56 -24.44 2.91 12.13
N ALA A 57 -25.25 3.92 12.45
CA ALA A 57 -26.12 3.96 13.64
C ALA A 57 -25.41 3.66 14.98
N GLY A 58 -24.14 4.07 15.14
CA GLY A 58 -23.37 3.89 16.37
C GLY A 58 -22.80 2.48 16.58
N VAL A 59 -22.93 1.58 15.60
CA VAL A 59 -22.26 0.28 15.59
C VAL A 59 -21.07 0.36 14.63
N LYS A 60 -19.87 0.32 15.20
CA LYS A 60 -18.62 0.24 14.43
C LYS A 60 -18.45 -1.21 13.97
N LEU A 61 -18.59 -1.45 12.67
CA LEU A 61 -18.21 -2.73 12.06
C LEU A 61 -16.69 -2.92 12.20
N GLU A 62 -16.22 -4.16 12.23
CA GLU A 62 -14.77 -4.42 12.26
C GLU A 62 -14.12 -3.80 11.01
N SER A 63 -13.27 -2.81 11.26
CA SER A 63 -12.62 -2.05 10.20
C SER A 63 -11.40 -2.80 9.67
N ASN A 64 -11.32 -2.95 8.35
CA ASN A 64 -10.16 -3.46 7.64
C ASN A 64 -9.08 -2.38 7.42
N ARG A 65 -9.23 -1.19 8.00
CA ARG A 65 -8.26 -0.10 7.90
C ARG A 65 -6.83 -0.56 8.21
N GLN A 66 -6.63 -1.28 9.32
CA GLN A 66 -5.29 -1.74 9.70
C GLN A 66 -4.70 -2.74 8.70
N TYR A 67 -5.56 -3.59 8.12
CA TYR A 67 -5.16 -4.51 7.06
C TYR A 67 -4.63 -3.74 5.84
N TRP A 68 -5.39 -2.75 5.35
CA TRP A 68 -4.98 -1.93 4.22
C TRP A 68 -3.70 -1.13 4.47
N LEU A 69 -3.52 -0.58 5.68
CA LEU A 69 -2.28 0.11 6.05
C LEU A 69 -1.08 -0.83 6.06
N THR A 70 -1.25 -2.04 6.61
CA THR A 70 -0.18 -3.05 6.65
C THR A 70 0.19 -3.51 5.24
N LEU A 71 -0.80 -3.68 4.36
CA LEU A 71 -0.58 -4.01 2.96
C LEU A 71 0.15 -2.88 2.22
N ALA A 72 -0.23 -1.62 2.45
CA ALA A 72 0.44 -0.46 1.87
C ALA A 72 1.94 -0.48 2.19
N GLU A 73 2.32 -0.74 3.45
CA GLU A 73 3.73 -0.79 3.86
C GLU A 73 4.58 -1.78 3.06
N THR A 74 3.99 -2.85 2.52
CA THR A 74 4.73 -3.83 1.70
C THR A 74 5.20 -3.25 0.35
N PHE A 75 4.53 -2.21 -0.14
CA PHE A 75 4.89 -1.52 -1.38
C PHE A 75 5.86 -0.36 -1.15
N ASN A 76 5.98 0.11 0.10
CA ASN A 76 6.95 1.13 0.46
C ASN A 76 8.31 0.46 0.62
N GLU A 77 9.16 0.55 -0.41
CA GLU A 77 10.56 0.17 -0.30
C GLU A 77 11.21 1.05 0.77
N LYS A 78 11.23 0.59 2.02
CA LYS A 78 12.08 1.21 3.03
C LYS A 78 13.51 1.13 2.48
N PRO A 79 14.24 2.25 2.37
CA PRO A 79 15.64 2.17 2.01
C PRO A 79 16.30 1.22 3.01
N SER A 80 16.90 0.14 2.51
CA SER A 80 17.76 -0.71 3.33
C SER A 80 18.91 0.18 3.78
N TYR A 81 18.80 0.74 5.00
CA TYR A 81 19.95 1.33 5.66
C TYR A 81 20.89 0.17 5.97
N ASN A 82 21.80 -0.10 5.03
CA ASN A 82 22.94 -0.98 5.26
C ASN A 82 23.81 -0.27 6.30
N TYR A 83 23.52 -0.47 7.59
CA TYR A 83 24.46 -0.08 8.63
C TYR A 83 25.71 -0.94 8.43
N ILE A 84 26.80 -0.31 8.01
CA ILE A 84 28.12 -0.94 8.08
C ILE A 84 28.53 -0.77 9.55
N THR A 85 28.18 -1.72 10.42
CA THR A 85 28.74 -1.74 11.78
C THR A 85 30.19 -2.21 11.67
N SER A 86 31.10 -1.29 11.33
CA SER A 86 32.52 -1.47 11.57
C SER A 86 32.81 -1.10 13.02
N MET A 87 32.63 -2.05 13.94
CA MET A 87 33.17 -1.95 15.30
C MET A 87 34.66 -2.34 15.26
N GLU A 88 35.55 -1.37 15.04
CA GLU A 88 36.94 -1.54 15.48
C GLU A 88 36.94 -1.48 17.00
N ARG A 89 37.49 -2.52 17.65
CA ARG A 89 37.66 -2.50 19.11
C ARG A 89 38.71 -1.42 19.44
N VAL A 90 38.29 -0.42 20.20
CA VAL A 90 39.17 0.53 20.89
C VAL A 90 39.68 -0.13 22.16
N ASP A 91 40.44 -1.21 22.02
CA ASP A 91 41.27 -1.72 23.11
C ASP A 91 42.61 -2.09 22.50
N GLY A 92 43.51 -1.10 22.58
CA GLY A 92 44.91 -1.23 22.24
C GLY A 92 45.64 -2.14 23.22
N TYR A 93 46.61 -2.85 22.68
CA TYR A 93 47.75 -3.42 23.39
C TYR A 93 49.02 -3.06 22.63
#